data_AF-A0A0D8BNF8-F1
#
_entry.id   AF-A0A0D8BNF8-F1
#
_cell.length_a   1.000
_cell.length_b   1.000
_cell.length_c   1.000
_cell.angle_alpha   90.00
_cell.angle_beta   90.00
_cell.angle_gamma   90.00
#
_symmetry.space_group_name_H-M   'P 1'
#
loop_
_entity.id
_entity.type
_entity.pdbx_description
1 polymer ?
#
loop_
_entity_poly.entity_id
_entity_poly.type
_entity_poly.pdbx_seq_one_letter_code
_entity_poly.pdbx_strand_id
1 'polypeptide(L)'
;MFELDIVLRNNRTSPEYPYGIFHPHEELHHIKKENIGLIEVMGLAVLPARLAAELETLADYLVHQTKKEDWDESMQKHWDWCEAIRSAYPDITKDNVHDILKYEVGQRFVTVLEHAGVFKRDKRGKDAFRRFMQHAVERMSSLV
;
A
#
# COMPACT_ATOMS: atom_id res chain seq x y z
N MET A 1 -23.10 -21.34 -15.15
CA MET A 1 -22.07 -20.29 -15.33
C MET A 1 -21.01 -20.54 -14.29
N PHE A 2 -19.74 -20.61 -14.68
CA PHE A 2 -18.61 -20.71 -13.74
C PHE A 2 -17.82 -19.41 -13.83
N GLU A 3 -17.34 -18.93 -12.69
CA GLU A 3 -16.55 -17.71 -12.56
C GLU A 3 -15.24 -18.06 -11.84
N LEU A 4 -14.15 -17.43 -12.27
CA LEU A 4 -12.81 -17.64 -11.72
C LEU A 4 -12.09 -16.31 -11.60
N ASP A 5 -11.80 -15.91 -10.37
CA ASP A 5 -10.94 -14.77 -10.07
C ASP A 5 -9.48 -15.22 -10.00
N ILE A 6 -8.61 -14.53 -10.75
CA ILE A 6 -7.17 -14.84 -10.80
C ILE A 6 -6.38 -13.62 -10.35
N VAL A 7 -5.48 -13.86 -9.39
CA VAL A 7 -4.47 -12.90 -8.96
C VAL A 7 -3.11 -13.36 -9.44
N LEU A 8 -2.39 -12.50 -10.16
CA LEU A 8 -1.03 -12.76 -10.58
C LEU A 8 -0.05 -12.36 -9.48
N ARG A 9 0.88 -13.25 -9.16
CA ARG A 9 1.94 -13.02 -8.17
C ARG A 9 3.31 -13.30 -8.78
N ASN A 10 4.30 -12.51 -8.39
CA ASN A 10 5.68 -12.71 -8.80
C ASN A 10 6.64 -12.44 -7.63
N ASN A 11 7.40 -13.45 -7.20
CA ASN A 11 8.28 -13.37 -6.04
C ASN A 11 9.73 -12.99 -6.40
N ARG A 12 9.99 -12.46 -7.60
CA ARG A 12 11.35 -12.05 -8.00
C ARG A 12 11.82 -10.88 -7.14
N THR A 13 13.10 -10.91 -6.79
CA THR A 13 13.83 -9.84 -6.09
C THR A 13 14.87 -9.22 -7.02
N SER A 14 15.41 -8.06 -6.61
CA SER A 14 16.59 -7.43 -7.21
C SER A 14 17.48 -6.86 -6.10
N PRO A 15 18.73 -6.45 -6.39
CA PRO A 15 19.55 -5.73 -5.41
C PRO A 15 18.89 -4.45 -4.88
N GLU A 16 18.09 -3.78 -5.74
CA GLU A 16 17.31 -2.59 -5.38
C GLU A 16 16.08 -2.93 -4.53
N TYR A 17 15.42 -4.06 -4.81
CA TYR A 17 14.23 -4.54 -4.10
C TYR A 17 14.49 -5.92 -3.48
N PRO A 18 15.29 -5.99 -2.40
CA PRO A 18 15.68 -7.26 -1.78
C PRO A 18 14.48 -8.00 -1.19
N TYR A 19 13.44 -7.27 -0.78
CA TYR A 19 12.20 -7.83 -0.24
C TYR A 19 11.20 -8.26 -1.32
N GLY A 20 11.43 -7.92 -2.59
CA GLY A 20 10.58 -8.31 -3.72
C GLY A 20 10.25 -7.14 -4.63
N ILE A 21 10.40 -7.33 -5.94
CA ILE A 21 10.08 -6.34 -6.99
C ILE A 21 8.58 -6.02 -6.98
N PHE A 22 7.75 -7.00 -6.62
CA PHE A 22 6.29 -6.93 -6.61
C PHE A 22 5.72 -7.02 -5.19
N HIS A 23 6.40 -6.41 -4.22
CA HIS A 23 5.97 -6.28 -2.83
C HIS A 23 5.98 -4.81 -2.43
N PRO A 24 5.37 -4.41 -1.30
CA PRO A 24 5.60 -3.09 -0.72
C PRO A 24 7.11 -2.82 -0.61
N HIS A 25 7.56 -1.71 -1.18
CA HIS A 25 8.94 -1.24 -1.06
C HIS A 25 9.17 -0.58 0.30
N GLU A 26 10.44 -0.39 0.66
CA GLU A 26 10.88 -0.08 2.03
C GLU A 26 10.24 1.19 2.61
N GLU A 27 10.00 2.19 1.77
CA GLU A 27 9.37 3.45 2.12
C GLU A 27 7.90 3.31 2.57
N LEU A 28 7.27 2.14 2.33
CA LEU A 28 5.90 1.85 2.79
C LEU A 28 5.86 0.81 3.92
N HIS A 29 7.00 0.27 4.35
CA HIS A 29 7.03 -0.79 5.38
C HIS A 29 6.51 -0.32 6.74
N HIS A 30 6.54 0.99 7.01
CA HIS A 30 5.94 1.56 8.21
C HIS A 30 4.40 1.34 8.25
N ILE A 31 3.74 1.31 7.08
CA ILE A 31 2.31 0.99 6.92
C ILE A 31 2.11 -0.51 6.73
N LYS A 32 2.76 -1.10 5.73
CA LYS A 32 2.55 -2.50 5.32
C LYS A 32 3.86 -3.10 4.83
N LYS A 33 4.36 -4.10 5.55
CA LYS A 33 5.57 -4.85 5.17
C LYS A 33 5.24 -6.24 4.62
N GLU A 34 4.15 -6.85 5.07
CA GLU A 34 3.80 -8.21 4.67
C GLU A 34 3.21 -8.21 3.25
N ASN A 35 3.29 -9.37 2.60
CA ASN A 35 2.76 -9.58 1.25
C ASN A 35 1.27 -9.22 1.15
N ILE A 36 0.86 -8.85 -0.05
CA ILE A 36 -0.55 -8.60 -0.40
C ILE A 36 -1.26 -9.93 -0.60
N GLY A 37 -2.30 -10.14 0.19
CA GLY A 37 -3.18 -11.32 0.13
C GLY A 37 -4.33 -11.13 -0.85
N LEU A 38 -5.18 -12.15 -0.93
CA LEU A 38 -6.33 -12.17 -1.84
C LEU A 38 -7.34 -11.06 -1.51
N ILE A 39 -7.60 -10.81 -0.24
CA ILE A 39 -8.58 -9.81 0.20
C ILE A 39 -8.17 -8.39 -0.15
N GLU A 40 -6.87 -8.08 -0.05
CA GLU A 40 -6.36 -6.77 -0.47
C GLU A 40 -6.41 -6.58 -1.99
N VAL A 41 -6.19 -7.65 -2.75
CA VAL A 41 -6.33 -7.62 -4.22
C VAL A 41 -7.78 -7.40 -4.64
N MET A 42 -8.74 -7.89 -3.85
CA MET A 42 -10.17 -7.63 -4.04
C MET A 42 -10.58 -6.21 -3.63
N GLY A 43 -9.65 -5.36 -3.18
CA GLY A 43 -9.89 -3.96 -2.84
C GLY A 43 -10.21 -3.70 -1.37
N LEU A 44 -10.12 -4.72 -0.50
CA LEU A 44 -10.28 -4.56 0.93
C LEU A 44 -8.91 -4.46 1.62
N ALA A 45 -8.51 -3.26 2.01
CA ALA A 45 -7.30 -3.09 2.81
C ALA A 45 -7.52 -3.64 4.23
N VAL A 46 -6.69 -4.59 4.64
CA VAL A 46 -6.63 -5.06 6.03
C VAL A 46 -5.46 -4.40 6.74
N LEU A 47 -5.80 -3.65 7.78
CA LEU A 47 -4.81 -2.96 8.62
C LEU A 47 -4.12 -3.96 9.55
N PRO A 48 -2.78 -3.96 9.62
CA PRO A 48 -2.07 -4.66 10.69
C PRO A 48 -2.55 -4.17 12.06
N ALA A 49 -2.79 -5.07 13.00
CA ALA A 49 -3.24 -4.71 14.36
C ALA A 49 -2.27 -3.71 15.04
N ARG A 50 -0.96 -3.88 14.78
CA ARG A 50 0.09 -2.93 15.18
C ARG A 50 -0.20 -1.52 14.67
N LEU A 51 -0.49 -1.39 13.36
CA LEU A 51 -0.71 -0.09 12.73
C LEU A 51 -1.95 0.60 13.30
N ALA A 52 -3.01 -0.14 13.64
CA ALA A 52 -4.18 0.45 14.28
C ALA A 52 -3.83 1.18 15.59
N ALA A 53 -3.01 0.57 16.46
CA ALA A 53 -2.55 1.21 17.69
C ALA A 53 -1.61 2.40 17.41
N GLU A 54 -0.71 2.26 16.44
CA GLU A 54 0.20 3.35 16.05
C GLU A 54 -0.54 4.56 15.47
N LEU A 55 -1.65 4.36 14.75
CA LEU A 55 -2.46 5.44 14.19
C LEU A 55 -3.14 6.28 15.29
N GLU A 56 -3.55 5.67 16.40
CA GLU A 56 -4.08 6.41 17.55
C GLU A 56 -3.00 7.31 18.17
N THR A 57 -1.80 6.78 18.40
CA THR A 57 -0.66 7.58 18.88
C THR A 57 -0.27 8.68 17.88
N LEU A 58 -0.29 8.36 16.58
CA LEU A 58 0.02 9.34 15.53
C LEU A 58 -1.03 10.46 15.47
N ALA A 59 -2.30 10.16 15.75
CA ALA A 59 -3.36 11.16 15.84
C ALA A 59 -3.06 12.19 16.95
N ASP A 60 -2.66 11.72 18.13
CA ASP A 60 -2.26 12.59 19.23
C ASP A 60 -1.05 13.45 18.86
N TYR A 61 -0.02 12.87 18.23
CA TYR A 61 1.16 13.60 17.77
C TYR A 61 0.84 14.67 16.73
N LEU A 62 -0.11 14.40 15.83
CA LEU A 62 -0.55 15.36 14.83
C LEU A 62 -1.31 16.52 15.47
N VAL A 63 -2.28 16.24 16.33
CA VAL A 63 -3.11 17.25 17.02
C VAL A 63 -2.27 18.14 17.93
N HIS A 64 -1.36 17.56 18.69
CA HIS A 64 -0.57 18.29 19.68
C HIS A 64 0.73 18.87 19.12
N GLN A 65 1.01 18.65 17.83
CA GLN A 65 2.26 19.05 17.18
C GLN A 65 3.51 18.56 17.95
N THR A 66 3.44 17.34 18.50
CA THR A 66 4.53 16.75 19.28
C THR A 66 5.81 16.72 18.47
N LYS A 67 6.90 17.23 19.07
CA LYS A 67 8.22 17.32 18.43
C LYS A 67 8.89 15.95 18.40
N LYS A 68 9.77 15.73 17.42
CA LYS A 68 10.39 14.42 17.16
C LYS A 68 11.12 13.84 18.37
N GLU A 69 11.72 14.70 19.18
CA GLU A 69 12.51 14.32 20.35
C GLU A 69 11.65 13.69 21.45
N ASP A 70 10.35 13.99 21.45
CA ASP A 70 9.38 13.50 22.43
C ASP A 70 8.62 12.25 21.93
N TRP A 71 8.95 11.72 20.75
CA TRP A 71 8.29 10.55 20.19
C TRP A 71 8.89 9.24 20.69
N ASP A 72 8.03 8.26 20.92
CA ASP A 72 8.45 6.88 21.18
C ASP A 72 9.32 6.33 20.04
N GLU A 73 10.33 5.54 20.41
CA GLU A 73 11.28 4.93 19.45
C GLU A 73 10.55 4.13 18.35
N SER A 74 9.48 3.40 18.71
CA SER A 74 8.69 2.59 17.79
C SER A 74 7.92 3.41 16.74
N MET A 75 7.67 4.69 17.03
CA MET A 75 6.91 5.63 16.20
C MET A 75 7.80 6.42 15.23
N GLN A 76 9.11 6.48 15.46
CA GLN A 76 10.06 7.27 14.66
C GLN A 76 10.00 6.96 13.15
N LYS A 77 9.67 5.72 12.77
CA LYS A 77 9.46 5.31 11.37
C LYS A 77 8.31 6.02 10.65
N HIS A 78 7.40 6.67 11.37
CA HIS A 78 6.29 7.45 10.80
C HIS A 78 6.60 8.94 10.69
N TRP A 79 7.75 9.40 11.19
CA TRP A 79 8.07 10.84 11.28
C TRP A 79 7.95 11.57 9.94
N ASP A 80 8.61 11.07 8.90
CA ASP A 80 8.61 11.74 7.58
C ASP A 80 7.19 11.80 6.99
N TRP A 81 6.38 10.76 7.24
CA TRP A 81 4.99 10.76 6.82
C TRP A 81 4.14 11.73 7.62
N CYS A 82 4.34 11.82 8.94
CA CYS A 82 3.67 12.79 9.79
C CYS A 82 3.95 14.24 9.38
N GLU A 83 5.20 14.56 9.07
CA GLU A 83 5.58 15.89 8.59
C GLU A 83 4.94 16.20 7.23
N ALA A 84 4.87 15.21 6.33
CA ALA A 84 4.15 15.36 5.06
C ALA A 84 2.65 15.64 5.30
N ILE A 85 2.02 14.95 6.26
CA ILE A 85 0.62 15.21 6.64
C ILE A 85 0.48 16.63 7.20
N ARG A 86 1.32 17.04 8.16
CA ARG A 86 1.24 18.41 8.74
C ARG A 86 1.39 19.50 7.68
N SER A 87 2.24 19.27 6.68
CA SER A 87 2.43 20.20 5.56
C SER A 87 1.20 20.26 4.65
N ALA A 88 0.54 19.12 4.41
CA ALA A 88 -0.63 19.03 3.55
C ALA A 88 -1.93 19.52 4.23
N TYR A 89 -2.02 19.40 5.56
CA TYR A 89 -3.20 19.75 6.34
C TYR A 89 -2.79 20.74 7.45
N PRO A 90 -2.95 22.07 7.25
CA PRO A 90 -2.52 23.07 8.23
C PRO A 90 -3.40 23.10 9.49
N ASP A 91 -4.67 22.70 9.39
CA ASP A 91 -5.67 22.80 10.47
C ASP A 91 -6.08 21.41 10.99
N ILE A 92 -5.13 20.66 11.54
CA ILE A 92 -5.41 19.35 12.16
C ILE A 92 -5.97 19.55 13.58
N THR A 93 -7.09 18.90 13.86
CA THR A 93 -7.82 18.96 15.14
C THR A 93 -8.26 17.57 15.57
N LYS A 94 -8.70 17.43 16.82
CA LYS A 94 -9.25 16.16 17.34
C LYS A 94 -10.46 15.67 16.53
N ASP A 95 -11.20 16.59 15.92
CA ASP A 95 -12.43 16.28 15.20
C ASP A 95 -12.16 15.75 13.78
N ASN A 96 -11.02 16.08 13.16
CA ASN A 96 -10.71 15.71 11.78
C ASN A 96 -9.51 14.75 11.60
N VAL A 97 -8.68 14.57 12.64
CA VAL A 97 -7.41 13.84 12.51
C VAL A 97 -7.60 12.39 12.08
N HIS A 98 -8.63 11.70 12.57
CA HIS A 98 -8.88 10.30 12.20
C HIS A 98 -9.34 10.15 10.74
N ASP A 99 -10.11 11.11 10.21
CA ASP A 99 -10.52 11.11 8.81
C ASP A 99 -9.34 11.40 7.88
N ILE A 100 -8.46 12.34 8.28
CA ILE A 100 -7.21 12.62 7.57
C ILE A 100 -6.33 11.37 7.55
N LEU A 101 -6.08 10.75 8.71
CA LEU A 101 -5.27 9.54 8.81
C LEU A 101 -5.86 8.41 7.97
N LYS A 102 -7.18 8.21 8.02
CA LYS A 102 -7.85 7.20 7.20
C LYS A 102 -7.63 7.43 5.70
N TYR A 103 -7.75 8.67 5.24
CA TYR A 103 -7.50 9.02 3.84
C TYR A 103 -6.03 8.77 3.46
N GLU A 104 -5.09 9.26 4.27
CA GLU A 104 -3.65 9.14 4.03
C GLU A 104 -3.16 7.69 4.05
N VAL A 105 -3.67 6.88 4.98
CA VAL A 105 -3.47 5.43 4.99
C VAL A 105 -3.98 4.81 3.69
N GLY A 106 -5.18 5.21 3.24
CA GLY A 106 -5.74 4.77 1.96
C GLY A 106 -4.82 5.07 0.78
N GLN A 107 -4.25 6.28 0.71
CA GLN A 107 -3.30 6.67 -0.33
C GLN A 107 -2.04 5.79 -0.29
N ARG A 108 -1.48 5.54 0.90
CA ARG A 108 -0.32 4.65 1.05
C ARG A 108 -0.63 3.22 0.63
N PHE A 109 -1.84 2.72 0.94
CA PHE A 109 -2.30 1.40 0.48
C PHE A 109 -2.47 1.33 -1.04
N VAL A 110 -2.89 2.41 -1.70
CA VAL A 110 -2.91 2.47 -3.17
C VAL A 110 -1.50 2.28 -3.73
N THR A 111 -0.50 3.00 -3.19
CA THR A 111 0.90 2.85 -3.64
C THR A 111 1.42 1.44 -3.35
N VAL A 112 1.07 0.84 -2.21
CA VAL A 112 1.37 -0.56 -1.88
C VAL A 112 0.84 -1.52 -2.98
N LEU A 113 -0.40 -1.33 -3.44
CA LEU A 113 -0.99 -2.15 -4.49
C LEU A 113 -0.31 -1.91 -5.85
N GLU A 114 0.12 -0.69 -6.14
CA GLU A 114 0.88 -0.36 -7.36
C GLU A 114 2.26 -1.01 -7.37
N HIS A 115 2.93 -1.09 -6.22
CA HIS A 115 4.16 -1.85 -6.07
C HIS A 115 3.93 -3.35 -6.28
N ALA A 116 2.86 -3.90 -5.71
CA ALA A 116 2.52 -5.32 -5.84
C ALA A 116 2.03 -5.74 -7.23
N GLY A 117 1.51 -4.81 -8.04
CA GLY A 117 0.97 -5.11 -9.36
C GLY A 117 2.00 -5.69 -10.32
N VAL A 118 1.75 -6.90 -10.85
CA VAL A 118 2.59 -7.56 -11.87
C VAL A 118 2.63 -6.75 -13.17
N PHE A 119 1.47 -6.30 -13.62
CA PHE A 119 1.35 -5.35 -14.73
C PHE A 119 1.17 -3.94 -14.16
N LYS A 120 2.15 -3.07 -14.39
CA LYS A 120 2.12 -1.69 -13.92
C LYS A 120 1.02 -0.89 -14.63
N ARG A 121 0.51 0.15 -13.97
CA ARG A 121 -0.56 1.03 -14.51
C ARG A 121 -0.07 2.02 -15.57
N ASP A 122 1.21 1.94 -15.94
CA ASP A 122 1.80 2.68 -17.05
C ASP A 122 1.45 2.07 -18.43
N LYS A 123 1.89 2.72 -19.51
CA LYS A 123 1.65 2.26 -20.89
C LYS A 123 2.24 0.87 -21.13
N ARG A 124 3.47 0.61 -20.67
CA ARG A 124 4.19 -0.65 -20.89
C ARG A 124 3.48 -1.81 -20.20
N GLY A 125 3.04 -1.62 -18.96
CA GLY A 125 2.32 -2.62 -18.18
C GLY A 125 0.94 -2.91 -18.77
N LYS A 126 0.19 -1.88 -19.19
CA LYS A 126 -1.09 -2.05 -19.89
C LYS A 126 -0.94 -2.81 -21.21
N ASP A 127 0.07 -2.49 -22.01
CA ASP A 127 0.35 -3.19 -23.26
C ASP A 127 0.76 -4.65 -23.02
N ALA A 128 1.55 -4.91 -21.97
CA ALA A 128 1.93 -6.26 -21.58
C ALA A 128 0.74 -7.09 -21.08
N PHE A 129 -0.17 -6.49 -20.30
CA PHE A 129 -1.40 -7.15 -19.86
C PHE A 129 -2.29 -7.54 -21.04
N ARG A 130 -2.45 -6.66 -22.04
CA ARG A 130 -3.21 -6.99 -23.26
C ARG A 130 -2.63 -8.19 -24.01
N ARG A 131 -1.30 -8.23 -24.19
CA ARG A 131 -0.63 -9.39 -24.81
C ARG A 131 -0.84 -10.67 -24.01
N PHE A 132 -0.75 -10.59 -22.68
CA PHE A 132 -1.01 -11.73 -21.80
C PHE A 132 -2.44 -12.25 -21.96
N MET A 133 -3.44 -11.36 -21.91
CA MET A 133 -4.85 -11.75 -22.07
C MET A 133 -5.14 -12.34 -23.44
N GLN A 134 -4.60 -11.74 -24.51
CA GLN A 134 -4.73 -12.29 -25.85
C GLN A 134 -4.18 -13.72 -25.93
N HIS A 135 -2.97 -13.93 -25.41
CA HIS A 135 -2.36 -15.26 -25.39
C HIS A 135 -3.16 -16.28 -24.55
N ALA A 136 -3.66 -15.87 -23.39
CA ALA A 136 -4.47 -16.72 -22.53
C ALA A 136 -5.76 -17.17 -23.23
N VAL A 137 -6.46 -16.25 -23.90
CA VAL A 137 -7.70 -16.56 -24.65
C VAL A 137 -7.43 -17.50 -25.83
N GLU A 138 -6.37 -17.25 -26.61
CA GLU A 138 -5.97 -18.11 -27.73
C GLU A 138 -5.69 -19.55 -27.26
N ARG A 139 -4.97 -19.70 -26.13
CA ARG A 139 -4.65 -21.01 -25.56
C ARG A 139 -5.87 -21.74 -25.00
N MET A 140 -6.75 -21.04 -24.27
CA MET A 140 -7.98 -21.64 -23.75
C MET A 140 -8.91 -22.11 -24.87
N SER A 141 -9.01 -21.33 -25.95
CA SER A 141 -9.84 -21.68 -27.12
C SER A 141 -9.31 -22.90 -27.88
N SER A 142 -8.00 -23.18 -27.81
CA SER A 142 -7.39 -24.38 -28.41
C SER A 142 -7.55 -25.66 -27.59
N LEU A 143 -8.05 -25.55 -26.35
CA LEU A 143 -8.26 -26.68 -25.42
C LEU A 143 -9.71 -27.19 -25.43
N VAL A 144 -10.59 -26.56 -26.20
CA VAL A 144 -12.00 -26.94 -26.42
C VAL A 144 -12.16 -27.38 -27.87
#